data_AF-A0A519WDX1-F1
#
_entry.id   AF-A0A519WDX1-F1
#
_cell.length_a   1.000
_cell.length_b   1.000
_cell.length_c   1.000
_cell.angle_alpha   90.00
_cell.angle_beta   90.00
_cell.angle_gamma   90.00
#
_symmetry.space_group_name_H-M   'P 1'
#
loop_
_entity.id
_entity.type
_entity.pdbx_description
1 polymer ?
#
loop_
_entity_poly.entity_id
_entity_poly.type
_entity_poly.pdbx_seq_one_letter_code
_entity_poly.pdbx_strand_id
1 'polypeptide(L)'
;MNQDAENLDLTEDEQKLFEDLMPEELDEILDTGFNRRHFVKLMSIAGTGVLAAHFIGAEQLLARPLADSLPLEAKSLENGLKVSFNVNGAKKSLMVDSRMTLLDTLRERLQLT
;
A
#
# COMPACT_ATOMS: atom_id res chain seq x y z
N MET A 1 29.79 13.24 15.24
CA MET A 1 28.96 13.50 14.05
C MET A 1 27.58 13.86 14.54
N ASN A 2 27.33 15.14 14.84
CA ASN A 2 26.04 15.65 15.34
C ASN A 2 25.70 16.89 14.49
N GLN A 3 25.18 16.64 13.30
CA GLN A 3 24.58 17.62 12.41
C GLN A 3 23.50 16.82 11.71
N ASP A 4 22.22 17.16 11.88
CA ASP A 4 21.07 16.75 11.02
C ASP A 4 19.69 17.07 11.67
N ALA A 5 19.63 17.68 12.86
CA ALA A 5 18.36 18.10 13.48
C ALA A 5 17.95 19.56 13.17
N GLU A 6 18.61 20.23 12.22
CA GLU A 6 18.58 21.71 12.14
C GLU A 6 17.78 22.31 10.95
N ASN A 7 16.92 21.56 10.27
CA ASN A 7 16.01 22.16 9.29
C ASN A 7 14.72 21.35 9.13
N LEU A 8 13.87 21.37 10.16
CA LEU A 8 12.44 21.18 9.96
C LEU A 8 11.90 22.58 9.65
N ASP A 9 11.56 22.84 8.38
CA ASP A 9 10.98 24.10 7.90
C ASP A 9 9.51 24.17 8.39
N LEU A 10 9.34 24.30 9.71
CA LEU A 10 8.05 24.35 10.39
C LEU A 10 7.52 25.78 10.35
N THR A 11 6.23 25.92 10.09
CA THR A 11 5.55 27.20 10.31
C THR A 11 5.55 27.57 11.80
N GLU A 12 5.45 28.86 12.13
CA GLU A 12 5.48 29.34 13.53
C GLU A 12 4.46 28.61 14.43
N ASP A 13 3.29 28.31 13.87
CA ASP A 13 2.24 27.55 14.54
C ASP A 13 2.62 26.07 14.78
N GLU A 14 3.29 25.44 13.80
CA GLU A 14 3.78 24.06 13.92
C GLU A 14 4.94 23.96 14.91
N GLN A 15 5.83 24.96 14.94
CA GLN A 15 6.93 25.00 15.89
C GLN A 15 6.42 25.12 17.33
N LYS A 16 5.45 26.01 17.56
CA LYS A 16 4.83 26.16 18.88
C LYS A 16 4.07 24.89 19.31
N LEU A 17 3.32 24.30 18.38
CA LEU A 17 2.63 23.03 18.64
C LEU A 17 3.63 21.90 18.94
N PHE A 18 4.76 21.88 18.24
CA PHE A 18 5.82 20.90 18.47
C PHE A 18 6.49 21.11 19.83
N GLU A 19 6.74 22.34 20.25
CA GLU A 19 7.24 22.67 21.60
C GLU A 19 6.25 22.27 22.69
N ASP A 20 4.95 22.56 22.52
CA ASP A 20 3.90 22.18 23.48
C ASP A 20 3.71 20.65 23.59
N LEU A 21 3.98 19.91 22.51
CA LEU A 21 3.85 18.45 22.44
C LEU A 21 5.16 17.71 22.76
N MET A 22 6.30 18.40 22.67
CA MET A 22 7.61 17.85 22.99
C MET A 22 7.62 17.45 24.48
N PRO A 23 8.00 16.21 24.81
CA PRO A 23 8.28 15.85 26.19
C PRO A 23 9.50 16.65 26.66
N GLU A 24 9.39 17.37 27.78
CA GLU A 24 10.47 18.15 28.42
C GLU A 24 11.73 17.31 28.75
N GLU A 25 11.67 15.99 28.59
CA GLU A 25 12.60 15.02 29.14
C GLU A 25 13.22 14.11 28.05
N LEU A 26 13.37 14.60 26.81
CA LEU A 26 13.99 13.81 25.72
C LEU A 26 15.41 13.33 26.06
N ASP A 27 16.18 14.16 26.75
CA ASP A 27 17.51 13.80 27.24
C ASP A 27 17.48 12.73 28.34
N GLU A 28 16.44 12.75 29.19
CA GLU A 28 16.24 11.74 30.24
C GLU A 28 15.79 10.38 29.66
N ILE A 29 15.05 10.40 28.53
CA ILE A 29 14.66 9.20 27.77
C ILE A 29 15.89 8.45 27.23
N LEU A 30 16.92 9.18 26.80
CA LEU A 30 18.16 8.59 26.28
C LEU A 30 19.03 7.96 27.38
N ASP A 31 18.98 8.51 28.61
CA ASP A 31 19.92 8.16 29.68
C ASP A 31 19.34 7.14 30.70
N THR A 32 18.03 7.20 31.00
CA THR A 32 17.43 6.41 32.11
C THR A 32 16.52 5.27 31.69
N GLY A 33 16.20 5.16 30.40
CA GLY A 33 15.30 4.16 29.83
C GLY A 33 13.80 4.49 30.03
N PHE A 34 12.95 3.88 29.20
CA PHE A 34 11.52 4.22 29.13
C PHE A 34 10.75 3.82 30.40
N ASN A 35 10.38 4.78 31.26
CA ASN A 35 9.32 4.54 32.24
C ASN A 35 7.98 4.27 31.53
N ARG A 36 7.21 3.31 32.05
CA ARG A 36 5.92 2.87 31.49
C ARG A 36 4.96 4.04 31.21
N ARG A 37 4.99 5.07 32.05
CA ARG A 37 4.16 6.28 31.91
C ARG A 37 4.51 7.10 30.67
N HIS A 38 5.80 7.29 30.37
CA HIS A 38 6.23 8.03 29.18
C HIS A 38 5.98 7.24 27.90
N PHE A 39 6.17 5.91 27.93
CA PHE A 39 5.79 5.06 26.81
C PHE A 39 4.29 5.21 26.48
N VAL A 40 3.41 5.18 27.50
CA VAL A 40 1.97 5.41 27.30
C VAL A 40 1.69 6.83 26.79
N LYS A 41 2.40 7.86 27.28
CA LYS A 41 2.27 9.24 26.79
C LYS A 41 2.62 9.33 25.29
N LEU A 42 3.77 8.79 24.88
CA LEU A 42 4.17 8.80 23.47
C LEU A 42 3.22 8.00 22.57
N MET A 43 2.82 6.79 23.00
CA MET A 43 1.85 5.99 22.26
C MET A 43 0.49 6.67 22.14
N SER A 44 0.06 7.41 23.17
CA SER A 44 -1.18 8.17 23.14
C SER A 44 -1.13 9.36 22.17
N ILE A 45 -0.01 10.10 22.14
CA ILE A 45 0.21 11.21 21.20
C ILE A 45 0.27 10.68 19.76
N ALA A 46 1.11 9.66 19.52
CA ALA A 46 1.25 9.06 18.19
C ALA A 46 -0.07 8.45 17.69
N GLY A 47 -0.76 7.69 18.55
CA GLY A 47 -2.05 7.09 18.20
C GLY A 47 -3.14 8.12 17.89
N THR A 48 -3.19 9.21 18.67
CA THR A 48 -4.14 10.31 18.43
C THR A 48 -3.83 11.06 17.13
N GLY A 49 -2.54 11.27 16.83
CA GLY A 49 -2.10 11.89 15.58
C GLY A 49 -2.50 11.06 14.35
N VAL A 50 -2.31 9.73 14.41
CA VAL A 50 -2.74 8.82 13.34
C VAL A 50 -4.26 8.86 13.14
N LEU A 51 -5.05 8.82 14.23
CA LEU A 51 -6.51 8.91 14.13
C LEU A 51 -6.98 10.27 13.59
N ALA A 52 -6.38 11.37 14.03
CA ALA A 52 -6.69 12.71 13.50
C ALA A 52 -6.38 12.79 12.00
N ALA A 53 -5.27 12.21 11.55
CA ALA A 53 -4.93 12.14 10.12
C ALA A 53 -5.99 11.36 9.32
N HIS A 54 -6.54 10.27 9.86
CA HIS A 54 -7.66 9.56 9.24
C HIS A 54 -8.93 10.44 9.16
N PHE A 55 -9.29 11.17 10.23
CA PHE A 55 -10.48 12.02 10.23
C PHE A 55 -10.38 13.24 9.30
N ILE A 56 -9.18 13.79 9.09
CA ILE A 56 -8.95 14.93 8.20
C ILE A 56 -8.86 14.49 6.71
N GLY A 57 -8.95 13.19 6.43
CA GLY A 57 -8.93 12.67 5.06
C GLY A 57 -7.53 12.54 4.46
N ALA A 58 -6.49 12.38 5.29
CA ALA A 58 -5.13 12.10 4.83
C ALA A 58 -4.98 10.76 4.08
N GLU A 59 -6.06 9.97 4.00
CA GLU A 59 -6.16 8.81 3.11
C GLU A 59 -5.77 9.16 1.68
N GLN A 60 -6.11 10.35 1.18
CA GLN A 60 -5.73 10.75 -0.18
C GLN A 60 -4.21 10.98 -0.34
N LEU A 61 -3.53 11.36 0.74
CA LEU A 61 -2.08 11.62 0.77
C LEU A 61 -1.28 10.33 0.96
N LEU A 62 -1.74 9.43 1.85
CA LEU A 62 -1.08 8.15 2.13
C LEU A 62 -1.47 7.03 1.15
N ALA A 63 -2.69 7.08 0.60
CA ALA A 63 -3.14 6.18 -0.47
C ALA A 63 -2.88 6.78 -1.86
N ARG A 64 -2.04 7.81 -1.97
CA ARG A 64 -1.57 8.26 -3.29
C ARG A 64 -0.90 7.06 -3.95
N PRO A 65 -1.44 6.54 -5.07
CA PRO A 65 -0.88 5.37 -5.70
C PRO A 65 0.56 5.68 -6.11
N LEU A 66 1.49 4.81 -5.69
CA LEU A 66 2.87 4.83 -6.15
C LEU A 66 2.88 4.54 -7.65
N ALA A 67 2.97 5.63 -8.42
CA ALA A 67 3.09 5.65 -9.87
C ALA A 67 1.93 4.97 -10.62
N ASP A 68 1.88 5.25 -11.92
CA ASP A 68 1.06 4.56 -12.89
C ASP A 68 0.87 3.09 -12.52
N SER A 69 -0.38 2.69 -12.52
CA SER A 69 -0.78 1.30 -12.63
C SER A 69 0.07 0.62 -13.70
N LEU A 70 1.15 -0.02 -13.29
CA LEU A 70 1.69 -1.13 -14.06
C LEU A 70 0.48 -2.07 -14.20
N PRO A 71 0.03 -2.35 -15.43
CA PRO A 71 -1.08 -3.27 -15.60
C PRO A 71 -0.65 -4.54 -14.88
N LEU A 72 -1.44 -4.98 -13.91
CA LEU A 72 -1.33 -6.32 -13.34
C LEU A 72 -1.30 -7.25 -14.55
N GLU A 73 -0.10 -7.69 -14.92
CA GLU A 73 0.14 -8.34 -16.19
C GLU A 73 -0.73 -9.58 -16.17
N ALA A 74 -1.78 -9.56 -17.00
CA ALA A 74 -2.79 -10.59 -17.02
C ALA A 74 -2.07 -11.91 -17.24
N LYS A 75 -1.98 -12.72 -16.16
CA LYS A 75 -1.38 -14.05 -16.08
C LYS A 75 -0.78 -14.47 -17.41
N SER A 76 0.49 -14.12 -17.62
CA SER A 76 1.16 -14.35 -18.90
C SER A 76 0.96 -15.82 -19.28
N LEU A 77 0.50 -16.05 -20.51
CA LEU A 77 0.32 -17.40 -21.02
C LEU A 77 1.71 -18.04 -21.11
N GLU A 78 2.10 -18.81 -20.09
CA GLU A 78 3.44 -19.40 -19.98
C GLU A 78 3.78 -20.27 -21.20
N ASN A 79 2.77 -20.88 -21.85
CA ASN A 79 2.88 -21.60 -23.11
C ASN A 79 1.61 -21.43 -23.97
N GLY A 80 1.44 -20.26 -24.59
CA GLY A 80 0.28 -19.96 -25.44
C GLY A 80 0.33 -20.67 -26.79
N LEU A 81 -0.55 -21.63 -27.03
CA LEU A 81 -0.76 -22.27 -28.33
C LEU A 81 -1.98 -21.67 -29.04
N LYS A 82 -1.84 -21.38 -30.34
CA LYS A 82 -2.95 -20.98 -31.19
C LYS A 82 -3.68 -22.21 -31.71
N VAL A 83 -4.88 -22.45 -31.22
CA VAL A 83 -5.71 -23.60 -31.63
C VAL A 83 -6.96 -23.11 -32.34
N SER A 84 -7.29 -23.74 -33.47
CA SER A 84 -8.51 -23.44 -34.23
C SER A 84 -9.40 -24.66 -34.27
N PHE A 85 -10.64 -24.52 -33.78
CA PHE A 85 -11.60 -25.61 -33.68
C PHE A 85 -13.02 -25.12 -33.99
N ASN A 86 -13.93 -26.06 -34.26
CA ASN A 86 -15.32 -25.75 -34.57
C ASN A 86 -16.19 -26.10 -33.37
N VAL A 87 -16.94 -25.13 -32.85
CA VAL A 87 -17.90 -25.31 -31.75
C VAL A 87 -19.27 -24.90 -32.26
N ASN A 88 -20.24 -25.81 -32.20
CA ASN A 88 -21.63 -25.56 -32.64
C ASN A 88 -21.73 -25.01 -34.08
N GLY A 89 -20.85 -25.44 -34.99
CA GLY A 89 -20.83 -24.99 -36.38
C GLY A 89 -20.05 -23.70 -36.62
N ALA A 90 -19.60 -23.00 -35.57
CA ALA A 90 -18.78 -21.80 -35.66
C ALA A 90 -17.28 -22.11 -35.48
N LYS A 91 -16.45 -21.70 -36.45
CA LYS A 91 -14.99 -21.78 -36.33
C LYS A 91 -14.48 -20.72 -35.35
N LYS A 92 -13.77 -21.14 -34.31
CA LYS A 92 -13.14 -20.28 -33.29
C LYS A 92 -11.63 -20.53 -33.28
N SER A 93 -10.86 -19.45 -33.20
CA SER A 93 -9.40 -19.50 -33.08
C SER A 93 -9.03 -18.80 -31.79
N LEU A 94 -8.43 -19.53 -30.86
CA LEU A 94 -8.14 -19.05 -29.50
C LEU A 94 -6.68 -19.36 -29.13
N MET A 95 -6.09 -18.47 -28.35
CA MET A 95 -4.80 -18.70 -27.69
C MET A 95 -5.08 -19.34 -26.33
N VAL A 96 -4.64 -20.59 -26.16
CA VAL A 96 -4.87 -21.40 -24.95
C VAL A 96 -3.54 -21.85 -24.36
N ASP A 97 -3.46 -22.00 -23.04
CA ASP A 97 -2.28 -22.60 -22.40
C ASP A 97 -2.25 -24.10 -22.72
N SER A 98 -1.07 -24.64 -23.00
CA SER A 98 -0.78 -26.07 -23.09
C SER A 98 -1.43 -26.96 -22.00
N ARG A 99 -1.61 -26.43 -20.78
CA ARG A 99 -2.17 -27.17 -19.63
C ARG A 99 -3.69 -27.10 -19.53
N MET A 100 -4.36 -26.24 -20.29
CA MET A 100 -5.82 -26.10 -20.21
C MET A 100 -6.52 -27.27 -20.92
N THR A 101 -7.58 -27.79 -20.29
CA THR A 101 -8.41 -28.83 -20.90
C THR A 101 -9.40 -28.22 -21.90
N LEU A 102 -9.90 -29.02 -22.85
CA LEU A 102 -10.92 -28.56 -23.79
C LEU A 102 -12.18 -28.08 -23.07
N LEU A 103 -12.60 -28.77 -21.99
CA LEU A 103 -13.75 -28.38 -21.19
C LEU A 103 -13.53 -27.01 -20.52
N ASP A 104 -12.36 -26.80 -19.90
CA ASP A 104 -12.04 -25.52 -19.27
C ASP A 104 -11.97 -24.39 -20.30
N THR A 105 -11.44 -24.65 -21.50
CA THR A 105 -11.45 -23.63 -22.57
C THR A 105 -12.87 -23.26 -23.01
N LEU A 106 -13.78 -24.23 -23.13
CA LEU A 106 -15.18 -23.97 -23.47
C LEU A 106 -15.88 -23.15 -22.37
N ARG A 107 -15.65 -23.51 -21.10
CA ARG A 107 -16.31 -22.87 -19.96
C ARG A 107 -15.74 -21.48 -19.67
N GLU A 108 -14.42 -21.33 -19.64
CA GLU A 108 -13.76 -20.11 -19.16
C GLU A 108 -13.45 -19.13 -20.29
N ARG A 109 -13.01 -19.62 -21.46
CA ARG A 109 -12.65 -18.75 -22.60
C ARG A 109 -13.82 -18.47 -23.52
N LEU A 110 -14.75 -19.43 -23.66
CA LEU A 110 -15.92 -19.28 -24.51
C LEU A 110 -17.23 -19.03 -23.73
N GLN A 111 -17.20 -19.12 -22.39
CA GLN A 111 -18.36 -18.84 -21.52
C GLN A 111 -19.61 -19.65 -21.91
N LEU A 112 -19.39 -20.86 -22.41
CA LEU A 112 -20.44 -21.82 -22.74
C LEU A 112 -20.71 -22.69 -21.51
N THR A 113 -21.48 -22.17 -20.56
CA THR A 113 -22.03 -22.91 -19.41
C THR A 113 -23.46 -23.34 -19.64
#